data_AF-A0AAD9NPV2-F1
#
_entry.id   AF-A0AAD9NPV2-F1
#
_cell.length_a   1.000
_cell.length_b   1.000
_cell.length_c   1.000
_cell.angle_alpha   90.00
_cell.angle_beta   90.00
_cell.angle_gamma   90.00
#
_symmetry.space_group_name_H-M   'P 1'
#
loop_
_entity.id
_entity.type
_entity.pdbx_description
1 polymer ?
#
loop_
_entity_poly.entity_id
_entity_poly.type
_entity_poly.pdbx_seq_one_letter_code
_entity_poly.pdbx_strand_id
1 'polypeptide(L)'
;MLSSNAITSIEPHAFVGVSADNIQLGSNQIEVIESEAFQDVTVTHTFDLTSNQLKTLKARSFLHVSCSNLLMSGMKLSSLPSQAFSDVSVTESLRLNNNAIKSIKAEAFFSVRTKYLHLQDNQMEVVEGKLFGGTSSSVSEALYLSNNHLTCLPSDLLDDATIGQVTLDYNSLDVYPKFHIPNFGKM
;
A
#
# COMPACT_ATOMS: atom_id res chain seq x y z
N MET A 1 -13.64 16.26 -8.06
CA MET A 1 -12.50 17.18 -7.87
C MET A 1 -12.62 17.79 -6.48
N LEU A 2 -11.80 17.35 -5.52
CA LEU A 2 -11.75 17.88 -4.14
C LEU A 2 -10.32 18.23 -3.72
N SER A 3 -9.39 18.35 -4.66
CA SER A 3 -8.00 18.72 -4.42
C SER A 3 -7.87 20.19 -4.01
N SER A 4 -6.78 20.53 -3.30
CA SER A 4 -6.50 21.90 -2.85
C SER A 4 -7.57 22.51 -1.94
N ASN A 5 -8.10 21.70 -1.01
CA ASN A 5 -9.03 22.16 0.04
C ASN A 5 -8.40 21.99 1.44
N ALA A 6 -9.22 22.16 2.48
CA ALA A 6 -8.82 22.00 3.88
C ALA A 6 -9.43 20.75 4.52
N ILE A 7 -9.63 19.68 3.74
CA ILE A 7 -10.19 18.42 4.26
C ILE A 7 -9.17 17.80 5.22
N THR A 8 -9.59 17.45 6.43
CA THR A 8 -8.73 16.92 7.50
C THR A 8 -8.97 15.45 7.82
N SER A 9 -10.16 14.92 7.55
CA SER A 9 -10.51 13.51 7.71
C SER A 9 -11.37 13.04 6.55
N ILE A 10 -11.30 11.73 6.27
CA ILE A 10 -12.29 11.04 5.44
C ILE A 10 -13.05 10.10 6.36
N GLU A 11 -14.32 10.44 6.59
CA GLU A 11 -15.23 9.72 7.47
C GLU A 11 -15.63 8.35 6.90
N PRO A 12 -16.12 7.41 7.75
CA PRO A 12 -16.65 6.14 7.27
C PRO A 12 -17.69 6.35 6.18
N HIS A 13 -17.63 5.52 5.15
CA HIS A 13 -18.57 5.51 4.04
C HIS A 13 -18.65 6.79 3.19
N ALA A 14 -17.74 7.75 3.36
CA ALA A 14 -17.80 9.05 2.67
C ALA A 14 -17.84 8.94 1.13
N PHE A 15 -17.24 7.89 0.56
CA PHE A 15 -17.20 7.64 -0.88
C PHE A 15 -17.81 6.28 -1.27
N VAL A 16 -18.67 5.69 -0.43
CA VAL A 16 -19.22 4.36 -0.72
C VAL A 16 -19.85 4.27 -2.11
N GLY A 17 -19.44 3.27 -2.88
CA GLY A 17 -19.99 2.97 -4.21
C GLY A 17 -19.68 4.01 -5.28
N VAL A 18 -18.78 4.97 -5.01
CA VAL A 18 -18.41 6.00 -6.00
C VAL A 18 -17.71 5.35 -7.18
N SER A 19 -18.24 5.62 -8.38
CA SER A 19 -17.57 5.34 -9.65
C SER A 19 -17.20 6.65 -10.34
N ALA A 20 -15.92 6.82 -10.68
CA ALA A 20 -15.41 8.05 -11.26
C ALA A 20 -14.25 7.80 -12.22
N ASP A 21 -13.95 8.79 -13.07
CA ASP A 21 -12.73 8.69 -13.89
C ASP A 21 -11.47 8.93 -13.08
N ASN A 22 -11.52 9.92 -12.19
CA ASN A 22 -10.43 10.28 -11.30
C ASN A 22 -11.01 10.70 -9.95
N ILE A 23 -10.35 10.29 -8.87
CA ILE A 23 -10.56 10.86 -7.54
C ILE A 23 -9.33 11.71 -7.22
N GLN A 24 -9.52 13.01 -7.09
CA GLN A 24 -8.46 13.94 -6.74
C GLN A 24 -8.74 14.52 -5.35
N LEU A 25 -8.02 14.00 -4.37
CA LEU A 25 -7.99 14.43 -2.97
C LEU A 25 -6.61 14.96 -2.57
N GLY A 26 -5.70 15.11 -3.53
CA GLY A 26 -4.37 15.65 -3.29
C GLY A 26 -4.37 17.10 -2.82
N SER A 27 -3.28 17.50 -2.17
CA SER A 27 -3.09 18.85 -1.61
C SER A 27 -4.20 19.26 -0.63
N ASN A 28 -4.57 18.36 0.27
CA ASN A 28 -5.46 18.64 1.40
C ASN A 28 -4.66 18.55 2.72
N GLN A 29 -5.36 18.47 3.85
CA GLN A 29 -4.78 18.29 5.18
C GLN A 29 -5.23 16.97 5.81
N ILE A 30 -5.52 15.95 5.00
CA ILE A 30 -6.10 14.69 5.46
C ILE A 30 -5.10 14.02 6.40
N GLU A 31 -5.48 13.89 7.67
CA GLU A 31 -4.70 13.27 8.73
C GLU A 31 -5.20 11.85 9.05
N VAL A 32 -6.48 11.59 8.79
CA VAL A 32 -7.16 10.32 9.11
C VAL A 32 -8.03 9.86 7.95
N ILE A 33 -7.91 8.59 7.58
CA ILE A 33 -8.88 7.89 6.75
C ILE A 33 -9.47 6.77 7.60
N GLU A 34 -10.77 6.87 7.84
CA GLU A 34 -11.51 5.91 8.66
C GLU A 34 -11.83 4.63 7.90
N SER A 35 -12.21 3.60 8.65
CA SER A 35 -12.61 2.32 8.08
C SER A 35 -13.77 2.50 7.09
N GLU A 36 -13.69 1.80 5.95
CA GLU A 36 -14.73 1.78 4.92
C GLU A 36 -15.03 3.14 4.29
N ALA A 37 -14.14 4.13 4.46
CA ALA A 37 -14.18 5.45 3.85
C ALA A 37 -14.37 5.39 2.32
N PHE A 38 -13.67 4.46 1.66
CA PHE A 38 -13.70 4.26 0.21
C PHE A 38 -14.25 2.89 -0.20
N GLN A 39 -15.20 2.35 0.57
CA GLN A 39 -15.76 1.04 0.27
C GLN A 39 -16.44 1.00 -1.12
N ASP A 40 -16.18 -0.06 -1.89
CA ASP A 40 -16.79 -0.31 -3.21
C ASP A 40 -16.53 0.82 -4.24
N VAL A 41 -15.39 1.51 -4.14
CA VAL A 41 -15.02 2.60 -5.06
C VAL A 41 -14.35 2.06 -6.33
N THR A 42 -14.80 2.56 -7.48
CA THR A 42 -14.16 2.29 -8.78
C THR A 42 -13.65 3.58 -9.42
N VAL A 43 -12.36 3.62 -9.76
CA VAL A 43 -11.71 4.76 -10.41
C VAL A 43 -11.06 4.33 -11.72
N THR A 44 -11.52 4.78 -12.88
CA THR A 44 -10.99 4.26 -14.15
C THR A 44 -9.52 4.60 -14.37
N HIS A 45 -9.06 5.76 -13.87
CA HIS A 45 -7.68 6.21 -13.99
C HIS A 45 -7.03 6.37 -12.60
N THR A 46 -6.91 7.61 -12.12
CA THR A 46 -6.05 7.94 -10.98
C THR A 46 -6.86 8.26 -9.74
N PHE A 47 -6.53 7.58 -8.65
CA PHE A 47 -6.95 7.93 -7.30
C PHE A 47 -5.75 8.59 -6.58
N ASP A 48 -5.79 9.92 -6.48
CA ASP A 48 -4.71 10.74 -5.93
C ASP A 48 -5.03 11.26 -4.53
N LEU A 49 -4.22 10.85 -3.56
CA LEU A 49 -4.21 11.32 -2.16
C LEU A 49 -2.90 12.03 -1.78
N THR A 50 -2.02 12.30 -2.76
CA THR A 50 -0.69 12.87 -2.51
C THR A 50 -0.73 14.26 -1.89
N SER A 51 0.38 14.70 -1.29
CA SER A 51 0.46 16.02 -0.64
C SER A 51 -0.58 16.20 0.49
N ASN A 52 -0.84 15.15 1.25
CA ASN A 52 -1.58 15.16 2.51
C ASN A 52 -0.64 14.83 3.69
N GLN A 53 -1.15 14.83 4.92
CA GLN A 53 -0.37 14.51 6.13
C GLN A 53 -1.01 13.36 6.91
N LEU A 54 -1.28 12.26 6.22
CA LEU A 54 -1.99 11.10 6.76
C LEU A 54 -1.19 10.43 7.87
N LYS A 55 -1.62 10.65 9.11
CA LYS A 55 -1.05 10.04 10.30
C LYS A 55 -1.66 8.67 10.55
N THR A 56 -2.96 8.52 10.30
CA THR A 56 -3.72 7.31 10.63
C THR A 56 -4.48 6.79 9.41
N LEU A 57 -4.18 5.56 9.02
CA LEU A 57 -4.97 4.76 8.11
C LEU A 57 -5.60 3.62 8.90
N LYS A 58 -6.93 3.46 8.86
CA LYS A 58 -7.62 2.37 9.57
C LYS A 58 -7.69 1.10 8.71
N ALA A 59 -7.96 -0.03 9.35
CA ALA A 59 -8.27 -1.27 8.64
C ALA A 59 -9.46 -1.07 7.70
N ARG A 60 -9.45 -1.73 6.53
CA ARG A 60 -10.52 -1.71 5.53
C ARG A 60 -10.86 -0.31 4.99
N SER A 61 -9.95 0.65 5.09
CA SER A 61 -10.15 2.01 4.55
C SER A 61 -10.42 2.00 3.04
N PHE A 62 -9.79 1.08 2.32
CA PHE A 62 -9.92 0.88 0.87
C PHE A 62 -10.60 -0.46 0.52
N LEU A 63 -11.63 -0.86 1.26
CA LEU A 63 -12.33 -2.13 0.99
C LEU A 63 -12.94 -2.15 -0.44
N HIS A 64 -12.62 -3.18 -1.23
CA HIS A 64 -13.14 -3.35 -2.61
C HIS A 64 -12.86 -2.18 -3.56
N VAL A 65 -11.70 -1.53 -3.42
CA VAL A 65 -11.31 -0.44 -4.32
C VAL A 65 -10.69 -0.99 -5.60
N SER A 66 -11.16 -0.49 -6.75
CA SER A 66 -10.56 -0.78 -8.06
C SER A 66 -10.08 0.50 -8.73
N CYS A 67 -8.82 0.56 -9.16
CA CYS A 67 -8.31 1.70 -9.92
C CYS A 67 -7.13 1.38 -10.85
N SER A 68 -6.72 2.32 -11.69
CA SER A 68 -5.46 2.17 -12.44
C SER A 68 -4.24 2.52 -11.60
N ASN A 69 -4.27 3.66 -10.91
CA ASN A 69 -3.20 4.10 -10.02
C ASN A 69 -3.77 4.59 -8.69
N LEU A 70 -3.23 4.10 -7.58
CA LEU A 70 -3.51 4.62 -6.24
C LEU A 70 -2.25 5.30 -5.70
N LEU A 71 -2.30 6.63 -5.62
CA LEU A 71 -1.15 7.47 -5.28
C LEU A 71 -1.24 7.93 -3.83
N MET A 72 -0.39 7.35 -2.97
CA MET A 72 -0.28 7.67 -1.54
C MET A 72 1.16 7.96 -1.10
N SER A 73 2.02 8.37 -2.05
CA SER A 73 3.41 8.73 -1.76
C SER A 73 3.50 10.05 -1.00
N GLY A 74 4.47 10.19 -0.08
CA GLY A 74 4.73 11.48 0.57
C GLY A 74 3.71 11.91 1.61
N MET A 75 2.88 11.00 2.13
CA MET A 75 1.77 11.31 3.05
C MET A 75 2.15 11.32 4.54
N LYS A 76 3.41 11.01 4.89
CA LYS A 76 3.92 10.86 6.28
C LYS A 76 3.30 9.69 7.06
N LEU A 77 2.80 8.68 6.36
CA LEU A 77 2.24 7.49 6.98
C LEU A 77 3.31 6.76 7.79
N SER A 78 3.00 6.37 9.02
CA SER A 78 3.97 5.77 9.95
C SER A 78 3.81 4.26 10.14
N SER A 79 2.62 3.73 9.87
CA SER A 79 2.32 2.30 9.99
C SER A 79 1.14 1.91 9.11
N LEU A 80 1.06 0.64 8.74
CA LEU A 80 -0.11 0.04 8.09
C LEU A 80 -0.77 -1.00 9.02
N PRO A 81 -2.08 -0.88 9.30
CA PRO A 81 -2.81 -1.91 10.04
C PRO A 81 -3.07 -3.14 9.16
N SER A 82 -3.50 -4.24 9.78
CA SER A 82 -4.01 -5.40 9.04
C SER A 82 -5.19 -4.99 8.18
N GLN A 83 -5.27 -5.56 6.98
CA GLN A 83 -6.32 -5.29 5.99
C GLN A 83 -6.49 -3.79 5.67
N ALA A 84 -5.45 -2.96 5.76
CA ALA A 84 -5.53 -1.55 5.35
C ALA A 84 -6.03 -1.42 3.90
N PHE A 85 -5.54 -2.33 3.05
CA PHE A 85 -5.99 -2.58 1.69
C PHE A 85 -6.59 -4.00 1.66
N SER A 86 -7.91 -4.10 1.62
CA SER A 86 -8.63 -5.38 1.50
C SER A 86 -9.35 -5.42 0.17
N ASP A 87 -9.05 -6.44 -0.62
CA ASP A 87 -9.70 -6.69 -1.91
C ASP A 87 -9.53 -5.51 -2.89
N VAL A 88 -8.33 -4.93 -2.89
CA VAL A 88 -7.96 -3.80 -3.75
C VAL A 88 -7.34 -4.30 -5.05
N SER A 89 -7.86 -3.83 -6.19
CA SER A 89 -7.33 -4.13 -7.52
C SER A 89 -6.79 -2.87 -8.17
N VAL A 90 -5.46 -2.74 -8.27
CA VAL A 90 -4.77 -1.60 -8.90
C VAL A 90 -4.06 -2.05 -10.16
N THR A 91 -4.57 -1.72 -11.35
CA THR A 91 -4.06 -2.31 -12.62
C THR A 91 -2.63 -1.91 -12.97
N GLU A 92 -2.12 -0.79 -12.46
CA GLU A 92 -0.75 -0.33 -12.68
C GLU A 92 0.07 -0.23 -11.38
N SER A 93 -0.21 0.74 -10.51
CA SER A 93 0.67 1.01 -9.37
C SER A 93 -0.06 1.40 -8.08
N LEU A 94 0.21 0.65 -7.01
CA LEU A 94 -0.09 1.05 -5.64
C LEU A 94 1.15 1.71 -5.03
N ARG A 95 1.08 3.01 -4.76
CA ARG A 95 2.24 3.81 -4.34
C ARG A 95 2.17 4.26 -2.89
N LEU A 96 3.04 3.70 -2.06
CA LEU A 96 3.22 4.03 -0.63
C LEU A 96 4.66 4.44 -0.30
N ASN A 97 5.50 4.65 -1.32
CA ASN A 97 6.89 5.08 -1.20
C ASN A 97 7.02 6.52 -0.71
N ASN A 98 8.19 6.90 -0.21
CA ASN A 98 8.45 8.23 0.37
C ASN A 98 7.49 8.58 1.53
N ASN A 99 7.14 7.59 2.35
CA ASN A 99 6.44 7.81 3.61
C ASN A 99 7.42 7.63 4.79
N ALA A 100 6.91 7.50 6.00
CA ALA A 100 7.69 7.22 7.20
C ALA A 100 7.28 5.87 7.81
N ILE A 101 6.88 4.90 6.97
CA ILE A 101 6.32 3.62 7.43
C ILE A 101 7.41 2.84 8.15
N LYS A 102 7.21 2.59 9.45
CA LYS A 102 8.13 1.82 10.30
C LYS A 102 7.73 0.36 10.45
N SER A 103 6.42 0.11 10.45
CA SER A 103 5.86 -1.22 10.66
C SER A 103 4.65 -1.47 9.77
N ILE A 104 4.58 -2.67 9.20
CA ILE A 104 3.41 -3.18 8.48
C ILE A 104 2.90 -4.40 9.25
N LYS A 105 1.62 -4.35 9.64
CA LYS A 105 0.93 -5.47 10.29
C LYS A 105 0.67 -6.60 9.29
N ALA A 106 0.54 -7.83 9.81
CA ALA A 106 0.22 -9.00 9.01
C ALA A 106 -1.06 -8.76 8.16
N GLU A 107 -1.05 -9.27 6.93
CA GLU A 107 -2.16 -9.19 5.98
C GLU A 107 -2.63 -7.74 5.69
N ALA A 108 -1.75 -6.75 5.75
CA ALA A 108 -2.08 -5.37 5.37
C ALA A 108 -2.57 -5.24 3.92
N PHE A 109 -2.12 -6.16 3.05
CA PHE A 109 -2.48 -6.25 1.64
C PHE A 109 -3.30 -7.51 1.34
N PHE A 110 -4.43 -7.66 2.02
CA PHE A 110 -5.31 -8.82 1.88
C PHE A 110 -6.04 -8.80 0.52
N SER A 111 -5.91 -9.88 -0.26
CA SER A 111 -6.47 -9.99 -1.63
C SER A 111 -6.10 -8.83 -2.57
N VAL A 112 -4.91 -8.23 -2.41
CA VAL A 112 -4.48 -7.09 -3.24
C VAL A 112 -3.90 -7.58 -4.56
N ARG A 113 -4.33 -6.98 -5.68
CA ARG A 113 -3.79 -7.25 -7.02
C ARG A 113 -3.19 -5.98 -7.61
N THR A 114 -1.92 -6.01 -7.99
CA THR A 114 -1.28 -4.92 -8.71
C THR A 114 -0.10 -5.37 -9.57
N LYS A 115 0.38 -4.53 -10.50
CA LYS A 115 1.66 -4.78 -11.17
C LYS A 115 2.83 -4.37 -10.27
N TYR A 116 2.75 -3.15 -9.74
CA TYR A 116 3.81 -2.56 -8.95
C TYR A 116 3.31 -2.15 -7.57
N LEU A 117 3.94 -2.70 -6.52
CA LEU A 117 3.74 -2.26 -5.14
C LEU A 117 4.99 -1.50 -4.67
N HIS A 118 4.85 -0.19 -4.50
CA HIS A 118 5.95 0.68 -4.11
C HIS A 118 5.95 0.94 -2.62
N LEU A 119 6.92 0.38 -1.90
CA LEU A 119 7.18 0.60 -0.48
C LEU A 119 8.62 1.09 -0.22
N GLN A 120 9.39 1.36 -1.28
CA GLN A 120 10.75 1.90 -1.16
C GLN A 120 10.76 3.30 -0.55
N ASP A 121 11.91 3.71 -0.03
CA ASP A 121 12.09 5.04 0.61
C ASP A 121 11.10 5.23 1.78
N ASN A 122 11.08 4.24 2.68
CA ASN A 122 10.34 4.28 3.95
C ASN A 122 11.32 4.05 5.11
N GLN A 123 10.83 3.76 6.30
CA GLN A 123 11.64 3.54 7.51
C GLN A 123 11.40 2.14 8.09
N MET A 124 11.06 1.16 7.25
CA MET A 124 10.60 -0.14 7.74
C MET A 124 11.74 -0.88 8.41
N GLU A 125 11.53 -1.24 9.68
CA GLU A 125 12.48 -2.04 10.46
C GLU A 125 12.01 -3.49 10.58
N VAL A 126 10.69 -3.68 10.69
CA VAL A 126 10.03 -4.97 10.92
C VAL A 126 8.78 -5.08 10.05
N VAL A 127 8.58 -6.28 9.48
CA VAL A 127 7.30 -6.71 8.91
C VAL A 127 6.75 -7.86 9.74
N GLU A 128 5.51 -7.73 10.20
CA GLU A 128 4.87 -8.74 11.04
C GLU A 128 4.29 -9.86 10.18
N GLY A 129 4.93 -11.03 10.16
CA GLY A 129 4.47 -12.23 9.43
C GLY A 129 4.30 -11.98 7.93
N LYS A 130 3.27 -12.60 7.35
CA LYS A 130 2.91 -12.42 5.94
C LYS A 130 2.33 -11.03 5.64
N LEU A 131 2.81 -10.39 4.57
CA LEU A 131 2.27 -9.11 4.07
C LEU A 131 0.91 -9.28 3.42
N PHE A 132 0.76 -10.41 2.74
CA PHE A 132 -0.39 -10.75 1.92
C PHE A 132 -1.24 -11.79 2.64
N GLY A 133 -2.51 -11.85 2.25
CA GLY A 133 -3.45 -12.85 2.69
C GLY A 133 -4.57 -13.01 1.66
N GLY A 134 -5.53 -13.88 1.95
CA GLY A 134 -6.60 -14.21 1.03
C GLY A 134 -6.14 -15.13 -0.09
N THR A 135 -7.01 -15.38 -1.07
CA THR A 135 -6.79 -16.42 -2.11
C THR A 135 -6.28 -15.87 -3.44
N SER A 136 -5.99 -14.57 -3.50
CA SER A 136 -5.96 -13.83 -4.76
C SER A 136 -4.94 -12.70 -4.82
N SER A 137 -4.03 -12.61 -3.85
CA SER A 137 -3.02 -11.55 -3.82
C SER A 137 -1.98 -11.74 -4.93
N SER A 138 -1.61 -10.66 -5.61
CA SER A 138 -0.64 -10.70 -6.70
C SER A 138 0.05 -9.36 -6.89
N VAL A 139 1.38 -9.38 -6.95
CA VAL A 139 2.23 -8.26 -7.42
C VAL A 139 2.97 -8.75 -8.66
N SER A 140 2.37 -8.55 -9.84
CA SER A 140 2.78 -9.30 -11.03
C SER A 140 4.16 -8.93 -11.58
N GLU A 141 4.62 -7.70 -11.34
CA GLU A 141 5.91 -7.21 -11.85
C GLU A 141 6.93 -7.06 -10.73
N ALA A 142 6.71 -6.13 -9.78
CA ALA A 142 7.69 -5.87 -8.74
C ALA A 142 7.11 -5.33 -7.43
N LEU A 143 7.58 -5.91 -6.33
CA LEU A 143 7.47 -5.41 -4.97
C LEU A 143 8.76 -4.67 -4.60
N TYR A 144 8.67 -3.35 -4.44
CA TYR A 144 9.82 -2.52 -4.13
C TYR A 144 9.95 -2.30 -2.62
N LEU A 145 10.99 -2.85 -2.00
CA LEU A 145 11.30 -2.68 -0.56
C LEU A 145 12.67 -2.01 -0.34
N SER A 146 13.33 -1.55 -1.41
CA SER A 146 14.65 -0.91 -1.33
C SER A 146 14.62 0.37 -0.48
N ASN A 147 15.79 0.83 0.00
CA ASN A 147 15.91 2.04 0.84
C ASN A 147 14.97 2.02 2.07
N ASN A 148 15.12 0.99 2.89
CA ASN A 148 14.43 0.84 4.17
C ASN A 148 15.46 0.45 5.26
N HIS A 149 15.01 0.03 6.44
CA HIS A 149 15.85 -0.35 7.58
C HIS A 149 15.66 -1.83 7.96
N LEU A 150 15.25 -2.66 7.00
CA LEU A 150 14.93 -4.07 7.27
C LEU A 150 16.21 -4.81 7.66
N THR A 151 16.16 -5.49 8.80
CA THR A 151 17.28 -6.30 9.35
C THR A 151 17.06 -7.79 9.14
N CYS A 152 15.81 -8.21 9.19
CA CYS A 152 15.37 -9.56 8.88
C CYS A 152 14.01 -9.52 8.17
N LEU A 153 13.66 -10.63 7.53
CA LEU A 153 12.35 -10.80 6.93
C LEU A 153 11.77 -12.15 7.36
N PRO A 154 10.48 -12.20 7.73
CA PRO A 154 9.84 -13.44 8.12
C PRO A 154 9.75 -14.41 6.92
N SER A 155 9.80 -15.71 7.18
CA SER A 155 9.87 -16.72 6.11
C SER A 155 8.56 -16.87 5.33
N ASP A 156 7.45 -16.43 5.91
CA ASP A 156 6.10 -16.42 5.34
C ASP A 156 5.73 -15.06 4.73
N LEU A 157 6.69 -14.11 4.64
CA LEU A 157 6.44 -12.74 4.19
C LEU A 157 5.58 -12.65 2.91
N LEU A 158 5.88 -13.52 1.95
CA LEU A 158 5.29 -13.54 0.60
C LEU A 158 4.30 -14.70 0.40
N ASP A 159 3.96 -15.43 1.45
CA ASP A 159 2.95 -16.49 1.37
C ASP A 159 1.61 -15.89 0.89
N ASP A 160 0.77 -16.72 0.27
CA ASP A 160 -0.53 -16.35 -0.30
C ASP A 160 -0.50 -15.31 -1.44
N ALA A 161 0.69 -14.99 -1.99
CA ALA A 161 0.82 -14.07 -3.11
C ALA A 161 1.72 -14.59 -4.25
N THR A 162 1.31 -14.31 -5.48
CA THR A 162 2.21 -14.40 -6.64
C THR A 162 3.00 -13.10 -6.75
N ILE A 163 4.32 -13.18 -6.72
CA ILE A 163 5.20 -12.02 -6.82
C ILE A 163 6.11 -12.16 -8.05
N GLY A 164 6.24 -11.11 -8.85
CA GLY A 164 7.13 -11.11 -10.02
C GLY A 164 8.60 -11.00 -9.62
N GLN A 165 8.94 -9.90 -8.94
CA GLN A 165 10.27 -9.57 -8.44
C GLN A 165 10.18 -8.86 -7.09
N VAL A 166 11.25 -8.94 -6.30
CA VAL A 166 11.39 -8.19 -5.04
C VAL A 166 12.73 -7.47 -5.04
N THR A 167 12.70 -6.16 -4.76
CA THR A 167 13.93 -5.37 -4.58
C THR A 167 14.16 -5.10 -3.10
N LEU A 168 15.38 -5.33 -2.63
CA LEU A 168 15.77 -5.19 -1.20
C LEU A 168 17.04 -4.35 -1.03
N ASP A 169 17.52 -3.71 -2.10
CA ASP A 169 18.74 -2.91 -2.10
C ASP A 169 18.68 -1.82 -1.03
N TYR A 170 19.82 -1.48 -0.43
CA TYR A 170 19.91 -0.42 0.58
C TYR A 170 18.98 -0.67 1.80
N ASN A 171 18.96 -1.91 2.28
CA ASN A 171 18.48 -2.30 3.60
C ASN A 171 19.67 -2.69 4.50
N SER A 172 19.39 -3.14 5.72
CA SER A 172 20.40 -3.58 6.71
C SER A 172 20.27 -5.07 7.04
N LEU A 173 20.01 -5.90 6.02
CA LEU A 173 19.73 -7.32 6.21
C LEU A 173 20.96 -8.06 6.76
N ASP A 174 20.84 -8.61 7.96
CA ASP A 174 21.91 -9.40 8.60
C ASP A 174 21.94 -10.85 8.08
N VAL A 175 20.83 -11.31 7.51
CA VAL A 175 20.65 -12.68 7.03
C VAL A 175 20.00 -12.66 5.65
N TYR A 176 20.47 -13.55 4.77
CA TYR A 176 19.82 -13.76 3.48
C TYR A 176 18.37 -14.22 3.66
N PRO A 177 17.37 -13.58 3.01
CA PRO A 177 15.97 -13.95 3.16
C PRO A 177 15.70 -15.40 2.72
N LYS A 178 14.94 -16.16 3.51
CA LYS A 178 14.73 -17.61 3.31
C LYS A 178 13.47 -17.99 2.52
N PHE A 179 12.61 -17.04 2.17
CA PHE A 179 11.46 -17.31 1.31
C PHE A 179 11.90 -17.49 -0.14
N HIS A 180 11.10 -18.20 -0.93
CA HIS A 180 11.34 -18.33 -2.37
C HIS A 180 11.24 -16.95 -3.00
N ILE A 181 12.37 -16.39 -3.44
CA ILE A 181 12.39 -15.09 -4.11
C ILE A 181 12.26 -15.32 -5.62
N PRO A 182 11.10 -15.06 -6.24
CA PRO A 182 11.01 -15.09 -7.68
C PRO A 182 11.94 -14.00 -8.24
N ASN A 183 12.87 -14.42 -9.12
CA ASN A 183 13.78 -13.57 -9.90
C ASN A 183 14.59 -12.52 -9.11
N PHE A 184 15.25 -12.92 -8.01
CA PHE A 184 16.23 -12.06 -7.35
C PHE A 184 17.43 -11.79 -8.29
N GLY A 185 17.71 -10.52 -8.62
CA GLY A 185 18.97 -10.13 -9.26
C GLY A 185 19.03 -10.10 -10.80
N LYS A 186 17.93 -9.78 -11.50
CA LYS A 186 18.01 -9.32 -12.89
C LYS A 186 17.92 -7.79 -12.95
N MET A 187 19.01 -7.11 -12.58
CA MET A 187 19.33 -5.76 -13.08
C MET A 187 20.54 -5.86 -13.99
#